data_AF-A0A0P1AVV9-F1
#
_entry.id   AF-A0A0P1AVV9-F1
#
_cell.length_a   1.000
_cell.length_b   1.000
_cell.length_c   1.000
_cell.angle_alpha   90.00
_cell.angle_beta   90.00
_cell.angle_gamma   90.00
#
_symmetry.space_group_name_H-M   'P 1'
#
loop_
_entity.id
_entity.type
_entity.pdbx_description
1 polymer ?
#
loop_
_entity_poly.entity_id
_entity_poly.type
_entity_poly.pdbx_seq_one_letter_code
_entity_poly.pdbx_strand_id
1 'polypeptide(L)'
;MTGKEDGDVRLVAMPAVDALLELDEMPFEEIGSALKTGDLAEVVIVRLDEEINPSSFLDEAVLEDTKRVLNARRGSSIQRNPLHLYYPLVKEFQDVISKDPPSVPPLDRGVRHEIDLVPGTKYCVTRQWPLPKG
;
A
#
# COMPACT_ATOMS: atom_id res chain seq x y z
N MET A 1 -5.20 46.88 5.41
CA MET A 1 -5.74 46.32 6.67
C MET A 1 -6.08 44.86 6.38
N THR A 2 -5.32 43.85 6.84
CA THR A 2 -5.12 43.35 8.24
C THR A 2 -6.38 42.70 8.82
N GLY A 3 -6.36 41.50 9.42
CA GLY A 3 -5.32 40.47 9.60
C GLY A 3 -5.73 39.14 8.93
N LYS A 4 -4.84 38.18 8.65
CA LYS A 4 -4.02 37.37 9.58
C LYS A 4 -4.90 36.56 10.55
N GLU A 5 -5.44 35.46 10.06
CA GLU A 5 -5.96 34.37 10.90
C GLU A 5 -4.75 33.60 11.46
N ASP A 6 -4.38 33.93 12.70
CA ASP A 6 -3.38 33.22 13.47
C ASP A 6 -4.09 32.00 14.09
N GLY A 7 -3.96 30.84 13.45
CA GLY A 7 -4.44 29.58 14.01
C GLY A 7 -3.61 29.23 15.24
N ASP A 8 -4.09 29.58 16.43
CA ASP A 8 -3.48 29.29 17.73
C ASP A 8 -3.47 27.78 17.99
N VAL A 9 -2.51 27.08 17.36
CA VAL A 9 -2.22 25.67 17.64
C VAL A 9 -1.56 25.61 19.02
N ARG A 10 -2.42 25.58 20.04
CA ARG A 10 -2.00 25.35 21.42
C ARG A 10 -1.43 23.95 21.54
N LEU A 11 -0.10 23.87 21.57
CA LEU A 11 0.61 22.65 21.91
C LEU A 11 0.39 22.39 23.41
N VAL A 12 -0.62 21.57 23.70
CA VAL A 12 -0.86 21.05 25.05
C VAL A 12 0.31 20.13 25.42
N ALA A 13 0.77 20.20 26.67
CA ALA A 13 1.81 19.30 27.14
C ALA A 13 1.31 17.86 27.08
N MET A 14 2.08 16.98 26.43
CA MET A 14 1.71 15.56 26.34
C MET A 14 1.57 14.97 27.75
N PRO A 15 0.55 14.14 28.02
CA PRO A 15 0.43 13.43 29.28
C PRO A 15 1.66 12.52 29.49
N ALA A 16 2.01 12.30 30.75
CA ALA A 16 3.07 11.35 31.11
C ALA A 16 2.70 9.94 30.64
N VAL A 17 3.71 9.11 30.32
CA VAL A 17 3.50 7.74 29.80
C VAL A 17 2.65 6.91 30.78
N ASP A 18 2.87 7.07 32.08
CA ASP A 18 2.09 6.36 33.11
C ASP A 18 0.59 6.67 33.03
N ALA A 19 0.21 7.92 32.71
CA ALA A 19 -1.18 8.33 32.55
C ALA A 19 -1.84 7.82 31.26
N LEU A 20 -1.05 7.37 30.27
CA LEU A 20 -1.58 6.66 29.09
C LEU A 20 -1.87 5.18 29.39
N LEU A 21 -1.21 4.59 30.39
CA LEU A 21 -1.41 3.20 30.83
C LEU A 21 -2.62 3.05 31.76
N GLU A 22 -3.16 4.15 32.28
CA GLU A 22 -4.38 4.19 33.12
C GLU A 22 -5.67 4.48 32.33
N LEU A 23 -5.60 4.58 31.00
CA LEU A 23 -6.77 4.81 30.14
C LEU A 23 -7.60 3.53 29.96
N ASP A 24 -8.93 3.68 29.90
CA ASP A 24 -9.85 2.57 29.61
C ASP A 24 -9.56 1.94 28.24
N GLU A 25 -9.39 0.62 28.19
CA GLU A 25 -9.16 -0.12 26.95
C GLU A 25 -10.44 -0.14 26.07
N MET A 26 -10.34 0.37 24.84
CA MET A 26 -11.40 0.30 23.83
C MET A 26 -11.06 -0.77 22.78
N PRO A 27 -11.96 -1.73 22.48
CA PRO A 27 -11.70 -2.74 21.45
C PRO A 27 -11.69 -2.10 20.05
N PHE A 28 -10.81 -2.60 19.18
CA PHE A 28 -10.59 -2.04 17.83
C PHE A 28 -11.86 -1.95 16.97
N GLU A 29 -12.81 -2.86 17.16
CA GLU A 29 -14.10 -2.87 16.46
C GLU A 29 -14.96 -1.64 16.81
N GLU A 30 -14.86 -1.12 18.04
CA GLU A 30 -15.62 0.04 18.52
C GLU A 30 -14.97 1.38 18.19
N ILE A 31 -13.63 1.43 18.07
CA ILE A 31 -12.87 2.63 17.65
C ILE A 31 -13.41 3.17 16.32
N GLY A 32 -13.71 2.27 15.37
CA GLY A 32 -14.24 2.62 14.05
C GLY A 32 -15.65 3.22 14.07
N SER A 33 -16.44 2.99 15.12
CA SER A 33 -17.71 3.67 15.39
C SER A 33 -17.50 5.00 16.12
N ALA A 34 -16.69 5.02 17.19
CA ALA A 34 -16.45 6.23 17.99
C ALA A 34 -15.87 7.38 17.14
N LEU A 35 -14.96 7.06 16.20
CA LEU A 35 -14.44 8.01 15.20
C LEU A 35 -15.51 8.56 14.24
N LYS A 36 -16.59 7.82 13.97
CA LYS A 36 -17.67 8.26 13.05
C LYS A 36 -18.74 9.07 13.76
N THR A 37 -19.05 8.73 15.02
CA THR A 37 -20.00 9.48 15.84
C THR A 37 -19.38 10.79 16.34
N GLY A 38 -18.05 10.83 16.51
CA GLY A 38 -17.33 11.97 17.08
C GLY A 38 -17.25 11.91 18.61
N ASP A 39 -17.43 10.72 19.20
CA ASP A 39 -17.46 10.51 20.66
C ASP A 39 -16.04 10.56 21.30
N LEU A 40 -14.98 10.60 20.48
CA LEU A 40 -13.60 10.70 20.94
C LEU A 40 -13.16 12.16 21.09
N ALA A 41 -12.84 12.58 22.30
CA ALA A 41 -12.40 13.94 22.59
C ALA A 41 -11.00 14.27 22.02
N GLU A 42 -10.08 13.30 22.04
CA GLU A 42 -8.72 13.42 21.51
C GLU A 42 -8.22 12.03 21.04
N VAL A 43 -7.35 12.00 20.02
CA VAL A 43 -6.75 10.77 19.50
C VAL A 43 -5.24 10.96 19.37
N VAL A 44 -4.47 10.23 20.18
CA VAL A 44 -3.01 10.27 20.19
C VAL A 44 -2.47 9.00 19.54
N ILE A 45 -1.70 9.14 18.45
CA ILE A 45 -1.02 8.01 17.81
C ILE A 45 0.42 7.94 18.33
N VAL A 46 0.67 7.03 19.29
CA VAL A 46 2.02 6.77 19.78
C VAL A 46 2.83 6.08 18.67
N ARG A 47 3.89 6.75 18.21
CA ARG A 47 4.93 6.12 17.39
C ARG A 47 6.05 5.71 18.34
N LEU A 48 6.29 4.40 18.45
CA LEU A 48 7.52 3.90 19.07
C LEU A 48 8.68 4.34 18.17
N ASP A 49 9.59 5.15 18.71
CA ASP A 49 10.81 5.60 18.03
C ASP A 49 11.96 4.57 18.15
N GLU A 50 11.59 3.32 18.45
CA GLU A 50 12.45 2.17 18.17
C GLU A 50 12.44 1.96 16.66
N GLU A 51 13.64 1.93 16.08
CA GLU A 51 13.91 1.56 14.69
C GLU A 51 13.02 0.38 14.29
N ILE A 52 12.00 0.65 13.45
CA ILE A 52 11.02 -0.36 13.06
C ILE A 52 11.76 -1.41 12.25
N ASN A 53 12.22 -2.46 12.94
CA ASN A 53 13.08 -3.46 12.36
C ASN A 53 12.34 -4.07 11.16
N PRO A 54 12.87 -3.96 9.92
CA PRO A 54 12.21 -4.51 8.73
C PRO A 54 12.20 -6.06 8.73
N SER A 55 12.56 -6.71 9.84
CA SER A 55 12.52 -8.16 10.05
C SER A 55 11.13 -8.76 10.25
N SER A 56 10.03 -8.08 9.90
CA SER A 56 8.70 -8.72 9.78
C SER A 56 8.61 -9.62 8.53
N PHE A 57 9.74 -10.22 8.12
CA PHE A 57 9.95 -10.88 6.84
C PHE A 57 10.91 -12.08 6.94
N LEU A 58 11.04 -12.68 8.12
CA LEU A 58 11.76 -13.94 8.36
C LEU A 58 11.00 -14.90 9.28
N ASP A 59 9.67 -14.81 9.31
CA ASP A 59 8.90 -16.02 9.59
C ASP A 59 8.73 -16.76 8.25
N GLU A 60 8.96 -18.07 8.26
CA GLU A 60 8.66 -18.96 7.12
C GLU A 60 7.20 -19.44 7.22
N ALA A 61 6.63 -19.44 8.43
CA ALA A 61 5.21 -19.16 8.59
C ALA A 61 4.93 -17.68 8.25
N VAL A 62 3.69 -17.28 7.98
CA VAL A 62 3.36 -16.02 7.27
C VAL A 62 3.92 -15.90 5.83
N LEU A 63 5.17 -16.26 5.51
CA LEU A 63 5.67 -16.23 4.11
C LEU A 63 4.99 -17.28 3.23
N GLU A 64 4.86 -18.51 3.72
CA GLU A 64 4.08 -19.59 3.10
C GLU A 64 2.57 -19.26 2.96
N ASP A 65 2.01 -18.49 3.90
CA ASP A 65 0.59 -18.23 4.08
C ASP A 65 0.19 -17.01 3.26
N THR A 66 1.00 -15.95 3.25
CA THR A 66 0.93 -14.88 2.25
C THR A 66 1.13 -15.45 0.85
N LYS A 67 2.08 -16.37 0.63
CA LYS A 67 2.24 -17.11 -0.64
C LYS A 67 1.03 -17.99 -0.96
N ARG A 68 0.36 -18.59 0.03
CA ARG A 68 -0.88 -19.38 -0.15
C ARG A 68 -2.06 -18.49 -0.53
N VAL A 69 -2.24 -17.36 0.17
CA VAL A 69 -3.24 -16.32 -0.12
C VAL A 69 -3.01 -15.70 -1.50
N LEU A 70 -1.77 -15.32 -1.84
CA LEU A 70 -1.42 -14.78 -3.15
C LEU A 70 -1.64 -15.80 -4.26
N ASN A 71 -1.31 -17.09 -4.06
CA ASN A 71 -1.59 -18.14 -5.05
C ASN A 71 -3.08 -18.45 -5.18
N ALA A 72 -3.87 -18.38 -4.11
CA ALA A 72 -5.33 -18.50 -4.17
C ALA A 72 -5.98 -17.32 -4.91
N ARG A 73 -5.46 -16.09 -4.69
CA ARG A 73 -5.88 -14.87 -5.40
C ARG A 73 -5.36 -14.81 -6.85
N ARG A 74 -4.38 -15.64 -7.22
CA ARG A 74 -3.79 -15.68 -8.57
C ARG A 74 -4.76 -16.39 -9.53
N GLY A 75 -5.50 -15.60 -10.32
CA GLY A 75 -6.47 -16.03 -11.35
C GLY A 75 -5.94 -16.91 -12.51
N SER A 76 -4.80 -17.58 -12.31
CA SER A 76 -4.21 -18.57 -13.22
C SER A 76 -4.88 -19.94 -13.21
N SER A 77 -5.75 -20.23 -12.24
CA SER A 77 -6.54 -21.48 -12.15
C SER A 77 -7.39 -21.72 -13.40
N ILE A 78 -8.03 -20.66 -13.90
CA ILE A 78 -8.81 -20.61 -15.16
C ILE A 78 -8.01 -21.16 -16.36
N GLN A 79 -6.70 -20.91 -16.39
CA GLN A 79 -5.82 -21.27 -17.51
C GLN A 79 -5.23 -22.68 -17.40
N ARG A 80 -5.39 -23.35 -16.25
CA ARG A 80 -4.76 -24.64 -15.93
C ARG A 80 -5.74 -25.76 -15.61
N ASN A 81 -7.03 -25.45 -15.45
CA ASN A 81 -8.07 -26.41 -15.12
C ASN A 81 -8.97 -26.69 -16.35
N PRO A 82 -8.85 -27.86 -17.01
CA PRO A 82 -9.69 -28.21 -18.15
C PRO A 82 -11.19 -28.33 -17.86
N LEU A 83 -11.57 -28.50 -16.58
CA LEU A 83 -12.96 -28.57 -16.13
C LEU A 83 -13.56 -27.19 -15.82
N HIS A 84 -12.78 -26.12 -15.97
CA HIS A 84 -13.25 -24.76 -15.71
C HIS A 84 -14.11 -24.25 -16.87
N LEU A 85 -15.26 -23.64 -16.57
CA LEU A 85 -16.24 -23.15 -17.57
C LEU A 85 -15.62 -22.30 -18.68
N TYR A 86 -14.63 -21.47 -18.31
CA TYR A 86 -13.95 -20.54 -19.22
C TYR A 86 -12.67 -21.12 -19.86
N TYR A 87 -12.33 -22.38 -19.62
CA TYR A 87 -11.12 -23.01 -20.19
C TYR A 87 -11.10 -23.04 -21.74
N PRO A 88 -12.22 -23.30 -22.45
CA PRO A 88 -12.24 -23.21 -23.92
C PRO A 88 -11.85 -21.82 -24.43
N LEU A 89 -12.40 -20.76 -23.80
CA LEU A 89 -12.10 -19.36 -24.16
C LEU A 89 -10.63 -19.01 -23.89
N VAL A 90 -10.08 -19.42 -22.74
CA VAL A 90 -8.66 -19.18 -22.46
C VAL A 90 -7.74 -19.90 -23.46
N LYS A 91 -8.14 -21.09 -23.92
CA LYS A 91 -7.39 -21.83 -24.94
C LYS A 91 -7.49 -21.18 -26.33
N GLU A 92 -8.63 -20.59 -26.66
CA GLU A 92 -8.84 -19.82 -27.89
C GLU A 92 -7.97 -18.55 -27.95
N PHE A 93 -7.88 -17.82 -26.83
CA PHE A 93 -7.09 -16.59 -26.70
C PHE A 93 -5.72 -16.80 -26.03
N GLN A 94 -5.12 -17.99 -26.15
CA GLN A 94 -3.87 -18.33 -25.44
C GLN A 94 -2.67 -17.46 -25.89
N ASP A 95 -2.69 -16.94 -27.11
CA ASP A 95 -1.71 -16.02 -27.69
C ASP A 95 -1.76 -14.63 -27.02
N VAL A 96 -2.96 -14.09 -26.81
CA VAL A 96 -3.20 -12.83 -26.11
C VAL A 96 -3.00 -12.99 -24.60
N ILE A 97 -3.39 -14.14 -24.05
CA ILE A 97 -3.30 -14.50 -22.62
C ILE A 97 -2.02 -15.31 -22.36
N SER A 98 -0.92 -14.94 -23.04
CA SER A 98 0.40 -15.53 -22.80
C SER A 98 0.85 -15.35 -21.34
N LYS A 99 1.59 -16.34 -20.81
CA LYS A 99 2.30 -16.20 -19.52
C LYS A 99 3.61 -15.44 -19.64
N ASP A 100 4.24 -15.51 -20.81
CA ASP A 100 5.50 -14.87 -21.10
C ASP A 100 5.22 -13.50 -21.72
N PRO A 101 5.73 -12.41 -21.14
CA PRO A 101 5.53 -11.08 -21.70
C PRO A 101 6.21 -10.98 -23.08
N PRO A 102 5.60 -10.28 -24.06
CA PRO A 102 6.23 -10.12 -25.37
C PRO A 102 7.54 -9.35 -25.23
N SER A 103 8.60 -9.86 -25.87
CA SER A 103 9.92 -9.22 -25.90
C SER A 103 9.96 -7.95 -26.74
N VAL A 104 8.99 -7.80 -27.66
CA VAL A 104 8.81 -6.63 -28.51
C VAL A 104 7.69 -5.77 -27.90
N PRO A 105 7.89 -4.45 -27.69
CA PRO A 105 6.83 -3.57 -27.22
C PRO A 105 5.65 -3.55 -28.22
N PRO A 106 4.42 -3.33 -27.75
CA PRO A 106 3.26 -3.26 -28.63
C PRO A 106 3.43 -2.13 -29.67
N LEU A 107 2.95 -2.37 -30.89
CA LEU A 107 2.93 -1.37 -31.96
C LEU A 107 2.27 -0.08 -31.47
N ASP A 108 2.85 1.08 -31.82
CA ASP A 108 2.30 2.39 -31.45
C ASP A 108 0.85 2.52 -31.95
N ARG A 109 -0.09 2.60 -31.01
CA ARG A 109 -1.54 2.73 -31.29
C ARG A 109 -1.97 4.18 -31.46
N GLY A 110 -1.03 5.14 -31.48
CA GLY A 110 -1.30 6.58 -31.56
C GLY A 110 -1.75 7.22 -30.25
N VAL A 111 -2.03 6.42 -29.21
CA VAL A 111 -2.37 6.92 -27.86
C VAL A 111 -1.09 7.10 -27.06
N ARG A 112 -0.80 8.35 -26.70
CA ARG A 112 0.37 8.73 -25.91
C ARG A 112 -0.07 9.25 -24.55
N HIS A 113 0.64 8.84 -23.51
CA HIS A 113 0.45 9.37 -22.16
C HIS A 113 1.43 10.52 -21.98
N GLU A 114 0.91 11.73 -21.81
CA GLU A 114 1.67 12.89 -21.39
C GLU A 114 1.60 13.02 -19.86
N ILE A 115 2.68 13.47 -19.24
CA ILE A 115 2.72 13.74 -17.80
C ILE A 115 2.73 15.26 -17.65
N ASP A 116 1.57 15.82 -17.30
CA ASP A 116 1.44 17.24 -17.03
C ASP A 116 2.27 17.63 -15.81
N LEU A 117 3.35 18.37 -16.04
CA LEU A 117 4.18 18.93 -14.97
C LEU A 117 3.67 20.32 -14.59
N VAL A 118 3.47 20.54 -13.28
CA VAL A 118 3.08 21.86 -12.76
C VAL A 118 4.21 22.87 -13.07
N PRO A 119 3.92 24.02 -13.70
CA PRO A 119 4.95 25.00 -14.03
C PRO A 119 5.81 25.38 -12.82
N GLY A 120 7.12 25.17 -12.95
CA GLY A 120 8.11 25.38 -11.87
C GLY A 120 8.57 24.12 -11.14
N THR A 121 7.96 22.94 -11.37
CA THR A 121 8.51 21.68 -10.84
C THR A 121 9.86 21.35 -11.46
N LYS A 122 10.80 20.89 -10.63
CA LYS A 122 12.11 20.40 -11.07
C LYS A 122 12.08 18.87 -11.15
N TYR A 123 12.72 18.31 -12.18
CA TYR A 123 12.93 16.87 -12.28
C TYR A 123 13.96 16.40 -11.24
N CYS A 124 13.67 15.31 -10.53
CA CYS A 124 14.56 14.71 -9.55
C CYS A 124 15.40 13.60 -10.19
N VAL A 125 16.73 13.73 -10.15
CA VAL A 125 17.67 12.68 -10.57
C VAL A 125 18.18 11.94 -9.33
N THR A 126 17.92 10.64 -9.26
CA THR A 126 18.51 9.75 -8.24
C THR A 126 19.77 9.07 -8.79
N ARG A 127 20.76 8.80 -7.94
CA ARG A 127 21.94 8.02 -8.34
C ARG A 127 21.55 6.55 -8.44
N GLN A 128 21.92 5.89 -9.52
CA GLN A 128 21.73 4.44 -9.66
C GLN A 128 22.57 3.71 -8.61
N TRP A 129 21.98 2.72 -7.93
CA TRP A 129 22.70 1.84 -7.03
C TRP A 129 23.76 1.03 -7.80
N PRO A 130 24.96 0.80 -7.23
CA PRO A 130 25.97 -0.05 -7.85
C PRO A 130 25.43 -1.48 -7.96
N LEU A 131 25.24 -1.96 -9.19
CA LEU A 131 24.83 -3.34 -9.44
C LEU A 131 26.01 -4.29 -9.14
N PRO A 132 25.76 -5.48 -8.56
CA PRO A 132 26.78 -6.51 -8.41
C PRO A 132 27.39 -6.87 -9.78
N LYS A 133 28.72 -7.02 -9.81
CA LYS A 133 29.41 -7.60 -10.96
C LYS A 133 29.57 -9.10 -10.70
N GLY A 134 28.90 -9.91 -11.53
CA GLY A 134 29.19 -11.34 -11.66
C GLY A 134 30.40 -11.59 -12.54
#